data_AF-A0A1Q7HTJ5-F1
#
_entry.id   AF-A0A1Q7HTJ5-F1
#
_cell.length_a   1.000
_cell.length_b   1.000
_cell.length_c   1.000
_cell.angle_alpha   90.00
_cell.angle_beta   90.00
_cell.angle_gamma   90.00
#
_symmetry.space_group_name_H-M   'P 1'
#
loop_
_entity.id
_entity.type
_entity.pdbx_description
1 polymer ?
#
loop_
_entity_poly.entity_id
_entity_poly.type
_entity_poly.pdbx_seq_one_letter_code
_entity_poly.pdbx_strand_id
1 'polypeptide(L)' 'MSLEFHSDATIECACGLPLFPISRAGADVRYECANRHVRLVPMPADPGLRRAIANWIDKRSQQIEEQHRRWERERED' A
#
# COMPACT_ATOMS: atom_id res chain seq x y z
N MET A 1 10.08 18.96 7.16
CA MET A 1 10.58 17.83 6.35
C MET A 1 9.53 17.51 5.31
N SER A 2 9.83 17.80 4.04
CA SER A 2 8.98 17.42 2.92
C SER A 2 9.02 15.90 2.77
N LEU A 3 7.86 15.27 2.58
CA LEU A 3 7.80 13.86 2.28
C LEU A 3 8.30 13.62 0.86
N GLU A 4 9.27 12.73 0.69
CA GLU A 4 9.77 12.33 -0.63
C GLU A 4 9.11 11.01 -1.06
N PHE A 5 8.60 11.01 -2.28
CA PHE A 5 8.08 9.81 -2.95
C PHE A 5 9.13 9.27 -3.90
N HIS A 6 9.32 7.96 -3.89
CA HIS A 6 10.03 7.28 -4.96
C HIS A 6 9.13 7.18 -6.21
N SER A 7 9.73 6.82 -7.35
CA SER A 7 9.03 6.73 -8.65
C SER A 7 7.93 5.68 -8.68
N ASP A 8 7.99 4.68 -7.81
CA ASP A 8 6.98 3.64 -7.62
C ASP A 8 5.93 4.00 -6.54
N ALA A 9 5.95 5.25 -6.08
CA ALA A 9 5.12 5.82 -5.02
C ALA A 9 5.33 5.21 -3.64
N THR A 10 6.42 4.48 -3.39
CA THR A 10 6.85 4.15 -2.03
C THR A 10 7.48 5.37 -1.35
N ILE A 11 7.54 5.32 -0.02
CA ILE A 11 8.23 6.33 0.81
C ILE A 11 9.14 5.64 1.82
N GLU A 12 10.04 6.39 2.47
CA GLU A 12 10.94 5.81 3.47
C GLU A 12 10.32 5.82 4.88
N CYS A 13 10.46 4.71 5.61
CA CYS A 13 10.14 4.63 7.03
C CYS A 13 11.31 5.14 7.88
N ALA A 14 11.01 5.63 9.09
CA ALA A 14 12.06 5.97 10.08
C ALA A 14 12.98 4.79 10.46
N CYS A 15 12.56 3.54 10.20
CA CYS A 15 13.38 2.35 10.41
C CYS A 15 14.25 1.94 9.21
N GLY A 16 14.29 2.76 8.14
CA GLY A 16 15.08 2.50 6.92
C GLY A 16 14.44 1.50 5.95
N LEU A 17 13.23 1.00 6.23
CA LEU A 17 12.49 0.13 5.33
C LEU A 17 11.52 0.92 4.44
N PRO A 18 11.21 0.44 3.23
CA PRO A 18 10.19 1.05 2.39
C PRO A 18 8.79 0.91 3.02
N LEU A 19 8.04 1.99 2.95
CA LEU A 19 6.61 2.08 3.26
C LEU A 19 5.85 1.95 1.95
N PHE A 20 4.99 0.93 1.87
CA PHE A 20 4.15 0.66 0.69
C PHE A 20 2.75 1.21 0.92
N PRO A 21 2.09 1.78 -0.10
CA PRO A 21 0.68 2.17 0.02
C PRO A 21 -0.19 0.92 0.10
N ILE A 22 -1.04 0.84 1.13
CA ILE A 22 -1.84 -0.35 1.42
C ILE A 22 -3.35 -0.12 1.30
N SER A 23 -3.81 1.12 1.53
CA SER A 23 -5.22 1.47 1.39
C SER A 23 -5.42 2.98 1.30
N ARG A 24 -6.60 3.39 0.82
CA ARG A 24 -7.05 4.78 0.89
C ARG A 24 -7.77 5.04 2.21
N ALA A 25 -7.57 6.23 2.78
CA ALA A 25 -8.24 6.73 3.95
C ALA A 25 -8.79 8.14 3.67
N GLY A 26 -9.90 8.21 2.94
CA GLY A 26 -10.47 9.48 2.48
C GLY A 26 -9.54 10.22 1.51
N ALA A 27 -9.07 11.39 1.92
CA ALA A 27 -8.10 12.21 1.19
C ALA A 27 -6.65 11.73 1.36
N ASP A 28 -6.40 10.84 2.31
CA ASP A 28 -5.10 10.30 2.63
C ASP A 28 -4.91 8.89 2.09
N VAL A 29 -3.67 8.43 2.12
CA VAL A 29 -3.22 7.09 1.78
C VAL A 29 -2.51 6.53 3.00
N ARG A 30 -2.89 5.31 3.39
CA ARG A 30 -2.23 4.56 4.44
C ARG A 30 -1.06 3.81 3.86
N TYR A 31 0.11 4.01 4.46
CA TYR A 31 1.34 3.32 4.14
C TYR A 31 1.76 2.40 5.28
N GLU A 32 2.40 1.27 4.94
CA GLU A 32 2.90 0.30 5.91
C GLU A 32 4.22 -0.33 5.44
N CYS A 33 5.16 -0.51 6.37
CA CYS A 33 6.43 -1.18 6.10
C CYS A 33 6.41 -2.61 6.66
N ALA A 34 7.43 -3.42 6.35
CA ALA A 34 7.47 -4.81 6.81
C ALA A 34 7.44 -4.96 8.36
N ASN A 35 7.90 -3.94 9.10
CA ASN A 35 7.84 -3.89 10.56
C ASN A 35 6.51 -3.34 11.11
N ARG A 36 5.47 -3.19 10.27
CA ARG A 36 4.13 -2.70 10.62
C ARG A 36 4.07 -1.26 11.14
N HIS A 37 5.10 -0.46 10.92
CA HIS A 37 4.98 0.99 11.13
C HIS A 37 4.03 1.56 10.08
N VAL A 38 3.07 2.37 10.55
CA VAL A 38 2.03 2.96 9.70
C VAL A 38 2.25 4.45 9.58
N ARG A 39 2.01 4.98 8.38
CA ARG A 39 1.96 6.42 8.14
C ARG A 39 0.73 6.77 7.32
N LEU A 40 0.04 7.85 7.71
CA LEU A 40 -0.98 8.49 6.88
C LEU A 40 -0.34 9.65 6.14
N VAL A 41 -0.57 9.69 4.83
CA VAL A 41 0.04 10.65 3.93
C VAL A 41 -1.05 11.21 3.01
N PRO A 42 -1.15 12.55 2.83
CA PRO A 42 -2.07 13.14 1.87
C PRO A 42 -1.84 12.58 0.47
N MET A 43 -2.91 12.29 -0.25
CA MET A 43 -2.82 11.83 -1.63
C MET A 43 -2.00 12.85 -2.46
N PRO A 44 -0.91 12.44 -3.13
CA PRO A 44 -0.10 13.36 -3.92
C PRO A 44 -0.93 13.94 -5.07
N ALA A 45 -0.64 15.19 -5.45
CA ALA A 45 -1.28 15.84 -6.58
C ALA A 45 -0.82 15.22 -7.93
N ASP A 46 0.40 14.68 -7.97
CA ASP A 46 0.99 14.09 -9.18
C ASP A 46 0.16 12.90 -9.71
N PRO A 47 -0.34 12.96 -10.96
CA PRO A 47 -1.16 11.89 -11.53
C PRO A 47 -0.43 10.55 -11.73
N GLY A 48 0.90 10.57 -11.88
CA GLY A 48 1.71 9.35 -12.01
C GLY A 48 1.76 8.60 -10.68
N LEU A 49 2.07 9.30 -9.60
CA LEU A 49 2.07 8.75 -8.24
C LEU A 49 0.69 8.25 -7.83
N ARG A 50 -0.38 9.00 -8.14
CA ARG A 50 -1.76 8.55 -7.86
C ARG A 50 -2.09 7.23 -8.53
N ARG A 51 -1.65 7.02 -9.77
CA ARG A 51 -1.83 5.75 -10.49
C ARG A 51 -0.99 4.63 -9.89
N ALA A 52 0.27 4.91 -9.54
CA ALA A 52 1.13 3.93 -8.88
C ALA A 52 0.54 3.47 -7.54
N ILE A 53 0.03 4.40 -6.72
CA ILE A 53 -0.67 4.11 -5.46
C ILE A 53 -1.90 3.22 -5.69
N ALA A 54 -2.75 3.56 -6.66
CA ALA A 54 -3.92 2.75 -6.99
C ALA A 54 -3.52 1.32 -7.37
N ASN A 55 -2.52 1.17 -8.25
CA ASN A 55 -2.02 -0.13 -8.69
C ASN A 55 -1.50 -0.99 -7.52
N TRP A 56 -0.83 -0.39 -6.55
CA TRP A 56 -0.37 -1.10 -5.34
C TRP A 56 -1.53 -1.62 -4.50
N ILE A 57 -2.53 -0.76 -4.25
CA ILE A 57 -3.70 -1.09 -3.44
C ILE A 57 -4.51 -2.20 -4.12
N ASP A 58 -4.71 -2.11 -5.43
CA ASP A 58 -5.43 -3.11 -6.21
C ASP A 58 -4.69 -4.46 -6.20
N LYS A 59 -3.37 -4.46 -6.45
CA LYS A 59 -2.54 -5.68 -6.39
C LYS A 59 -2.59 -6.32 -5.01
N ARG A 60 -2.52 -5.55 -3.93
CA ARG A 60 -2.61 -6.07 -2.57
C ARG A 60 -3.98 -6.68 -2.30
N SER A 61 -5.05 -6.03 -2.74
CA SER A 61 -6.42 -6.54 -2.62
C SER A 61 -6.57 -7.89 -3.35
N GLN A 62 -6.06 -7.98 -4.59
CA GLN A 62 -6.08 -9.23 -5.37
C GLN A 62 -5.30 -10.37 -4.70
N GLN A 63 -4.16 -10.08 -4.07
CA GLN A 63 -3.38 -11.08 -3.33
C GLN A 63 -4.15 -11.63 -2.12
N ILE A 64 -4.84 -10.74 -1.38
CA ILE A 64 -5.67 -11.13 -0.23
C ILE A 64 -6.88 -11.95 -0.70
N GLU A 65 -7.55 -11.54 -1.76
CA GLU A 65 -8.68 -12.29 -2.34
C GLU A 65 -8.27 -13.69 -2.79
N GLU A 66 -7.14 -13.85 -3.48
CA GLU A 66 -6.67 -15.17 -3.90
C GLU A 66 -6.28 -16.03 -2.70
N GLN A 67 -5.66 -15.45 -1.67
CA GLN A 67 -5.39 -16.15 -0.41
C GLN A 67 -6.69 -16.65 0.25
N HIS A 68 -7.73 -15.82 0.29
CA HIS A 68 -9.04 -16.20 0.84
C HIS A 68 -9.68 -17.33 0.04
N ARG A 69 -9.72 -17.23 -1.31
CA ARG A 69 -10.24 -18.29 -2.18
C ARG A 69 -9.49 -19.61 -2.04
N ARG A 70 -8.19 -19.56 -1.76
CA ARG A 70 -7.39 -20.75 -1.47
C ARG A 70 -7.82 -21.40 -0.15
N TRP A 71 -7.99 -20.60 0.90
CA TRP A 71 -8.45 -21.12 2.20
C TRP A 71 -9.86 -21.69 2.16
N GLU A 72 -10.76 -21.12 1.36
CA GLU A 72 -12.12 -21.66 1.16
C GLU A 72 -12.06 -23.06 0.52
N ARG A 73 -11.26 -23.23 -0.53
CA ARG A 73 -11.06 -24.54 -1.18
C ARG A 73 -10.45 -25.59 -0.24
N GLU A 74 -9.47 -25.20 0.57
CA GLU A 74 -8.82 -26.10 1.55
C GLU A 74 -9.74 -26.50 2.72
N ARG A 75 -10.92 -25.89 2.89
CA ARG A 75 -11.90 -26.23 3.95
C ARG A 75 -13.07 -27.09 3.46
N GLU A 76 -13.26 -27.20 2.15
CA GLU A 76 -14.31 -28.03 1.53
C GLU A 76 -13.84 -29.45 1.19
N ASP A 77 -12.51 -29.70 1.20
CA ASP A 77 -11.85 -31.01 1.13
C ASP A 77 -11.61 -31.62 2.52
#